data_AF-A0A967F7R3-F1
#
_entry.id   AF-A0A967F7R3-F1
#
_cell.length_a   1.000
_cell.length_b   1.000
_cell.length_c   1.000
_cell.angle_alpha   90.00
_cell.angle_beta   90.00
_cell.angle_gamma   90.00
#
_symmetry.space_group_name_H-M   'P 1'
#
loop_
_entity.id
_entity.type
_entity.pdbx_description
1 polymer ?
#
loop_
_entity_poly.entity_id
_entity_poly.type
_entity_poly.pdbx_seq_one_letter_code
_entity_poly.pdbx_strand_id
1 'polypeptide(L)' 'VQGAVNPDEFYVYKPALRSGHQAVLRRTLGSKAIRMVYDVEGGVRTEDVEPEMAHRFSITDAEAEDLARQAVTI' A
#
# COMPACT_ATOMS: atom_id res chain seq x y z
N VAL A 1 12.84 -2.67 6.07
CA VAL A 1 11.76 -3.64 5.72
C VAL A 1 12.39 -4.99 5.42
N GLN A 2 11.80 -6.09 5.90
CA GLN A 2 12.40 -7.43 5.82
C GLN A 2 12.11 -8.19 4.50
N GLY A 3 11.35 -7.60 3.56
CA GLY A 3 11.07 -8.22 2.26
C GLY A 3 10.24 -9.51 2.31
N ALA A 4 9.63 -9.83 3.45
CA ALA A 4 8.89 -11.07 3.67
C ALA A 4 7.48 -11.11 3.04
N VAL A 5 7.02 -9.98 2.50
CA VAL A 5 5.69 -9.83 1.89
C VAL A 5 5.86 -9.25 0.49
N ASN A 6 5.05 -9.72 -0.45
CA ASN A 6 4.90 -9.10 -1.77
C ASN A 6 3.74 -8.08 -1.71
N PRO A 7 4.02 -6.77 -1.65
CA PRO A 7 3.02 -5.73 -1.43
C PRO A 7 2.36 -5.28 -2.73
N ASP A 8 1.32 -4.44 -2.61
CA ASP A 8 0.82 -3.70 -3.76
C ASP A 8 1.81 -2.62 -4.18
N GLU A 9 1.87 -2.35 -5.48
CA GLU A 9 2.74 -1.32 -6.05
C GLU A 9 1.91 -0.27 -6.78
N PHE A 10 2.22 1.00 -6.57
CA PHE A 10 1.57 2.14 -7.21
C PHE A 10 2.62 3.06 -7.85
N TYR A 11 2.42 3.42 -9.11
CA TYR A 11 3.23 4.41 -9.81
C TYR A 11 2.45 5.72 -9.96
N VAL A 12 3.00 6.81 -9.43
CA VAL A 12 2.36 8.13 -9.43
C VAL A 12 3.16 9.13 -10.25
N TYR A 13 2.49 9.84 -11.17
CA TYR A 13 3.10 10.83 -12.05
C TYR A 13 3.13 12.22 -11.39
N LYS A 14 4.34 12.67 -11.04
CA LYS A 14 4.54 13.93 -10.29
C LYS A 14 3.90 15.17 -10.94
N PRO A 15 3.96 15.39 -12.27
CA PRO A 15 3.33 16.56 -12.89
C PRO A 15 1.80 16.56 -12.80
N ALA A 16 1.14 15.41 -12.98
CA ALA A 16 -0.32 15.30 -12.78
C ALA A 16 -0.69 15.55 -11.32
N LEU A 17 0.08 14.98 -10.38
CA LEU A 17 -0.13 15.17 -8.95
C LEU A 17 -0.05 16.65 -8.53
N ARG A 18 0.96 17.38 -9.05
CA ARG A 18 1.14 18.82 -8.77
C ARG A 18 0.06 19.71 -9.37
N SER A 19 -0.59 19.26 -10.44
CA SER A 19 -1.67 19.99 -11.11
C SER A 19 -3.06 19.58 -10.62
N GLY A 20 -3.15 18.69 -9.62
CA GLY A 20 -4.43 18.26 -9.03
C GLY A 20 -5.23 17.29 -9.90
N HIS A 21 -4.61 16.69 -10.92
CA HIS A 21 -5.24 15.67 -11.75
C HIS A 21 -4.98 14.27 -11.18
N GLN A 22 -5.78 13.30 -11.62
CA GLN A 22 -5.53 11.88 -11.34
C GLN A 22 -4.11 11.51 -11.80
N ALA A 23 -3.31 11.03 -10.86
CA ALA A 23 -1.87 10.89 -11.03
C ALA A 23 -1.37 9.44 -10.99
N VAL A 24 -2.22 8.47 -10.60
CA VAL A 24 -1.87 7.05 -10.61
C VAL A 24 -1.80 6.51 -12.04
N LEU A 25 -0.61 6.11 -12.49
CA LEU A 25 -0.37 5.54 -13.83
C LEU A 25 -0.57 4.02 -13.87
N ARG A 26 -0.21 3.36 -12.77
CA ARG A 26 -0.24 1.89 -12.68
C ARG A 26 -0.43 1.47 -11.24
N ARG A 27 -1.21 0.40 -11.06
CA ARG A 27 -1.31 -0.37 -9.83
C ARG A 27 -1.06 -1.84 -10.12
N THR A 28 -0.25 -2.48 -9.29
CA THR A 28 0.01 -3.93 -9.35
C THR A 28 -0.42 -4.53 -8.02
N LEU A 29 -1.26 -5.56 -8.08
CA LEU A 29 -1.75 -6.26 -6.90
C LEU A 29 -0.66 -7.21 -6.38
N GLY A 30 -0.24 -7.03 -5.14
CA GLY A 30 0.67 -7.94 -4.44
C GLY A 30 -0.07 -9.14 -3.85
N SER A 31 0.64 -10.26 -3.66
CA SER A 31 0.03 -11.47 -3.08
C SER A 31 -0.40 -11.29 -1.63
N LYS A 32 0.25 -10.39 -0.87
CA LYS A 32 -0.10 -10.04 0.51
C LYS A 32 -0.42 -11.27 1.39
N ALA A 33 0.38 -12.34 1.27
CA ALA A 33 0.06 -13.64 1.88
C ALA A 33 0.00 -13.62 3.42
N ILE A 34 0.81 -12.76 4.05
CA ILE A 34 0.90 -12.64 5.50
C ILE A 34 0.82 -11.17 5.92
N ARG A 35 0.29 -10.93 7.12
CA ARG A 35 0.25 -9.60 7.76
C ARG A 35 0.72 -9.68 9.21
N MET A 36 1.20 -8.56 9.72
CA MET A 36 1.58 -8.42 11.13
C MET A 36 0.45 -7.72 11.88
N VAL A 37 0.02 -8.29 13.00
CA VAL A 37 -1.04 -7.76 13.87
C VAL A 37 -0.55 -7.63 15.30
N TYR A 38 -1.18 -6.74 16.07
CA TYR A 38 -0.92 -6.63 17.50
C TYR A 38 -1.43 -7.86 18.24
N ASP A 39 -0.62 -8.37 19.16
CA ASP A 39 -1.03 -9.46 20.02
C ASP A 39 -1.79 -8.94 21.26
N VAL A 40 -2.76 -9.73 21.72
CA VAL A 40 -3.54 -9.46 22.94
C VAL A 40 -2.67 -9.56 24.20
N GLU A 41 -1.61 -10.37 24.18
CA GLU A 41 -0.66 -10.51 25.29
C GLU A 41 0.49 -9.48 25.24
N GLY A 42 0.47 -8.60 24.23
CA GLY A 42 1.51 -7.62 23.96
C GLY A 42 2.51 -8.09 22.89
N GLY A 43 3.09 -7.12 22.19
CA GLY A 43 3.97 -7.38 21.04
C GLY A 43 3.19 -7.52 19.73
N VAL A 44 3.78 -8.24 18.79
CA VAL A 44 3.24 -8.45 17.44
C VAL A 44 3.36 -9.92 17.05
N ARG A 45 2.40 -10.39 16.26
CA ARG A 45 2.46 -11.70 15.61
C ARG A 45 2.18 -11.58 14.12
N THR A 46 2.63 -12.55 13.36
CA THR A 46 2.35 -12.68 11.93
C THR A 46 1.26 -13.72 11.74
N GLU A 47 0.27 -13.41 10.90
CA GLU A 47 -0.82 -14.30 10.54
C GLU A 47 -1.07 -14.26 9.03
N ASP A 48 -1.67 -15.32 8.49
CA ASP A 48 -2.08 -15.38 7.09
C ASP A 48 -3.20 -14.37 6.79
N VAL A 49 -3.19 -13.82 5.58
CA VAL A 49 -4.25 -12.92 5.12
C VAL A 49 -5.34 -13.73 4.43
N GLU A 50 -6.60 -13.47 4.81
CA GLU A 50 -7.76 -14.03 4.13
C GLU A 50 -7.69 -13.79 2.61
N PRO A 51 -7.93 -14.80 1.75
CA PRO A 51 -7.77 -14.66 0.30
C PRO A 51 -8.58 -13.51 -0.30
N GLU A 52 -9.78 -13.25 0.22
CA GLU A 52 -10.62 -12.13 -0.24
C GLU A 52 -10.00 -10.76 0.04
N MET A 53 -9.25 -10.64 1.14
CA MET A 53 -8.53 -9.43 1.52
C MET A 53 -7.25 -9.29 0.70
N ALA A 54 -6.53 -10.39 0.46
CA ALA A 54 -5.34 -10.41 -0.38
C ALA A 54 -5.63 -10.00 -1.83
N HIS A 55 -6.83 -10.32 -2.33
CA HIS A 55 -7.28 -9.95 -3.68
C HIS A 55 -7.75 -8.49 -3.83
N ARG A 56 -7.65 -7.66 -2.78
CA ARG A 56 -7.98 -6.23 -2.83
C ARG A 56 -6.71 -5.39 -2.71
N PHE A 57 -6.74 -4.19 -3.27
CA PHE A 57 -5.70 -3.20 -3.01
C PHE A 57 -5.77 -2.77 -1.55
N SER A 58 -4.60 -2.69 -0.92
CA SER A 58 -4.43 -2.31 0.48
C SER A 58 -4.73 -0.83 0.74
N ILE A 59 -4.65 0.00 -0.30
CA ILE A 59 -5.01 1.42 -0.27
C ILE A 59 -5.73 1.82 -1.57
N THR A 60 -6.47 2.91 -1.49
CA THR A 60 -7.15 3.54 -2.64
C THR A 60 -6.20 4.44 -3.44
N ASP A 61 -6.59 4.77 -4.67
CA ASP A 61 -5.84 5.70 -5.52
C ASP A 61 -5.71 7.10 -4.85
N ALA A 62 -6.75 7.54 -4.11
CA ALA A 62 -6.72 8.81 -3.38
C ALA A 62 -5.70 8.80 -2.24
N GLU A 63 -5.64 7.72 -1.45
CA GLU A 63 -4.63 7.53 -0.41
C GLU A 63 -3.21 7.43 -0.99
N ALA A 64 -3.05 6.75 -2.13
CA ALA A 64 -1.78 6.67 -2.83
C ALA A 64 -1.31 8.07 -3.31
N GLU A 65 -2.21 8.91 -3.80
CA GLU A 65 -1.90 10.30 -4.16
C GLU A 65 -1.58 11.17 -2.94
N ASP A 66 -2.28 10.99 -1.82
CA ASP A 66 -1.96 11.70 -0.56
C ASP A 66 -0.57 11.36 -0.04
N LEU A 67 -0.21 10.07 -0.05
CA LEU A 67 1.15 9.63 0.28
C LEU A 67 2.18 10.19 -0.71
N ALA A 68 1.86 10.20 -2.01
CA ALA A 68 2.74 10.79 -3.01
C ALA A 68 2.94 12.30 -2.82
N ARG A 69 1.91 13.04 -2.37
CA ARG A 69 2.01 14.47 -2.03
C ARG A 69 3.01 14.68 -0.89
N GLN A 70 2.92 13.87 0.16
CA GLN A 70 3.88 13.91 1.27
C GLN A 70 5.30 13.57 0.80
N ALA A 71 5.45 12.53 -0.03
CA ALA A 71 6.74 12.06 -0.52
C ALA A 71 7.47 13.07 -1.44
N VAL A 72 6.78 14.01 -2.07
CA VAL A 72 7.43 15.06 -2.88
C VAL A 72 7.73 16.34 -2.10
N THR A 73 7.33 16.41 -0.82
CA THR A 73 7.66 17.50 0.11
C THR A 73 8.91 17.19 0.94
N ILE A 74 9.15 15.91 1.26
CA ILE A 74 10.36 15.41 1.93
C ILE A 74 11.56 15.48 0.97
#